data_AF-A0A926AXS3-F1
#
_entry.id   AF-A0A926AXS3-F1
#
_cell.length_a   1.000
_cell.length_b   1.000
_cell.length_c   1.000
_cell.angle_alpha   90.00
_cell.angle_beta   90.00
_cell.angle_gamma   90.00
#
_symmetry.space_group_name_H-M   'P 1'
#
loop_
_entity.id
_entity.type
_entity.pdbx_description
1 polymer ?
#
loop_
_entity_poly.entity_id
_entity_poly.type
_entity_poly.pdbx_seq_one_letter_code
_entity_poly.pdbx_strand_id
1 'polypeptide(L)'
;MIDREVDEFLRTCRRLLSARGEANSAAHAATALRQYQHLAEAAQLRFFEHLDQQFGPVPADVLAAAQRYAAEPTVQTLMHLTEVAEPPRQELLRRLNRAPGGTALIVQMRRQLLRMLPQHPHLAAVEADFFHLLSSWFNPGFLQMQKVDWNSPAQLLEQISQHEAVHAIDGWDDLRRRL
;
A
#
# COMPACT_ATOMS: atom_id res chain seq x y z
N MET A 1 0.11 6.00 24.91
CA MET A 1 0.95 4.90 24.39
C MET A 1 0.80 4.82 22.87
N ILE A 2 -0.44 4.67 22.38
CA ILE A 2 -0.78 4.69 20.94
C ILE A 2 -0.22 5.93 20.20
N ASP A 3 -0.33 7.14 20.75
CA ASP A 3 0.22 8.36 20.11
C ASP A 3 1.72 8.24 19.80
N ARG A 4 2.48 7.74 20.76
CA ARG A 4 3.93 7.64 20.66
C ARG A 4 4.35 6.64 19.57
N GLU A 5 3.66 5.52 19.47
CA GLU A 5 3.92 4.48 18.46
C GLU A 5 3.63 5.01 17.04
N VAL A 6 2.50 5.69 16.86
CA VAL A 6 2.13 6.31 15.59
C VAL A 6 3.11 7.42 15.22
N ASP A 7 3.49 8.28 16.16
CA ASP A 7 4.45 9.36 15.92
C ASP A 7 5.84 8.85 15.54
N GLU A 8 6.27 7.74 16.12
CA GLU A 8 7.52 7.09 15.74
C GLU A 8 7.44 6.54 14.32
N PHE A 9 6.36 5.83 14.00
CA PHE A 9 6.16 5.29 12.66
C PHE A 9 6.06 6.40 11.59
N LEU A 10 5.30 7.46 11.85
CA LEU A 10 5.20 8.63 10.97
C LEU A 10 6.55 9.33 10.76
N ARG A 11 7.39 9.41 11.79
CA ARG A 11 8.77 9.93 11.63
C ARG A 11 9.59 9.04 10.70
N THR A 12 9.45 7.72 10.77
CA THR A 12 10.08 6.80 9.81
C THR A 12 9.57 7.03 8.39
N CYS A 13 8.25 7.18 8.20
CA CYS A 13 7.65 7.47 6.89
C CYS A 13 8.16 8.80 6.30
N ARG A 14 8.22 9.87 7.10
CA ARG A 14 8.75 11.17 6.65
C ARG A 14 10.23 11.09 6.29
N ARG A 15 11.04 10.36 7.07
CA ARG A 15 12.45 10.09 6.72
C ARG A 15 12.55 9.35 5.40
N LEU A 16 11.73 8.32 5.20
CA LEU A 16 11.69 7.57 3.94
C LEU A 16 11.35 8.46 2.75
N LEU A 17 10.38 9.37 2.85
CA LEU A 17 10.05 10.34 1.80
C LEU A 17 11.17 11.35 1.53
N SER A 18 11.89 11.79 2.56
CA SER A 18 13.00 12.74 2.43
C SER A 18 14.30 12.11 1.92
N ALA A 19 14.43 10.79 1.95
CA ALA A 19 15.68 10.10 1.59
C ALA A 19 16.03 10.32 0.11
N ARG A 20 17.26 10.77 -0.16
CA ARG A 20 17.79 11.02 -1.52
C ARG A 20 18.67 9.89 -2.08
N GLY A 21 18.88 8.79 -1.34
CA GLY A 21 19.74 7.67 -1.76
C GLY A 21 19.17 6.29 -1.42
N GLU A 22 19.49 5.30 -2.25
CA GLU A 22 18.91 3.94 -2.22
C GLU A 22 19.24 3.17 -0.93
N ALA A 23 20.49 3.21 -0.46
CA ALA A 23 20.92 2.46 0.73
C ALA A 23 20.15 2.84 2.01
N ASN A 24 19.92 4.15 2.22
CA ASN A 24 19.15 4.63 3.37
C ASN A 24 17.65 4.29 3.25
N SER A 25 17.14 4.21 2.03
CA SER A 25 15.72 3.92 1.78
C SER A 25 15.33 2.49 2.18
N ALA A 26 16.19 1.50 1.91
CA ALA A 26 15.93 0.10 2.25
C ALA A 26 15.90 -0.13 3.78
N ALA A 27 16.84 0.47 4.52
CA ALA A 27 16.90 0.36 5.98
C ALA A 27 15.68 1.03 6.66
N HIS A 28 15.25 2.20 6.16
CA HIS A 28 14.06 2.87 6.67
C HIS A 28 12.78 2.10 6.36
N ALA A 29 12.63 1.54 5.17
CA ALA A 29 11.47 0.74 4.82
C ALA A 29 11.42 -0.60 5.58
N ALA A 30 12.56 -1.27 5.84
CA ALA A 30 12.60 -2.44 6.72
C ALA A 30 12.22 -2.10 8.17
N THR A 31 12.61 -0.91 8.64
CA THR A 31 12.20 -0.41 9.97
C THR A 31 10.71 -0.12 10.02
N ALA A 32 10.16 0.52 8.96
CA ALA A 32 8.74 0.78 8.82
C ALA A 32 7.92 -0.52 8.85
N LEU A 33 8.40 -1.57 8.17
CA LEU A 33 7.77 -2.89 8.17
C LEU A 33 7.67 -3.47 9.58
N ARG A 34 8.78 -3.49 10.33
CA ARG A 34 8.78 -3.98 11.72
C ARG A 34 7.86 -3.15 12.61
N GLN A 35 7.92 -1.82 12.51
CA GLN A 35 7.09 -0.92 13.32
C GLN A 35 5.60 -1.16 13.05
N TYR A 36 5.18 -1.20 11.78
CA TYR A 36 3.77 -1.38 11.42
C TYR A 36 3.20 -2.72 11.91
N GLN A 37 3.98 -3.81 11.85
CA GLN A 37 3.55 -5.13 12.32
C GLN A 37 3.22 -5.17 13.81
N HIS A 38 3.77 -4.26 14.61
CA HIS A 38 3.51 -4.15 16.04
C HIS A 38 2.48 -3.08 16.40
N LEU A 39 1.97 -2.30 15.43
CA LEU A 39 0.94 -1.31 15.70
C LEU A 39 -0.40 -1.99 16.02
N ALA A 40 -0.99 -1.61 17.14
CA ALA A 40 -2.37 -1.96 17.47
C ALA A 40 -3.35 -1.37 16.44
N GLU A 41 -4.55 -1.94 16.32
CA GLU A 41 -5.55 -1.52 15.35
C GLU A 41 -5.92 -0.03 15.45
N ALA A 42 -6.04 0.50 16.68
CA ALA A 42 -6.26 1.93 16.91
C ALA A 42 -5.08 2.80 16.44
N ALA A 43 -3.84 2.31 16.52
CA ALA A 43 -2.67 2.99 16.00
C ALA A 43 -2.63 2.95 14.46
N GLN A 44 -3.03 1.82 13.85
CA GLN A 44 -3.15 1.69 12.40
C GLN A 44 -4.20 2.65 11.83
N LEU A 45 -5.37 2.76 12.47
CA LEU A 45 -6.41 3.72 12.09
C LEU A 45 -5.86 5.15 12.07
N ARG A 46 -5.21 5.56 13.17
CA ARG A 46 -4.63 6.91 13.27
C ARG A 46 -3.54 7.16 12.25
N PHE A 47 -2.77 6.14 11.88
CA PHE A 47 -1.83 6.26 10.78
C PHE A 47 -2.54 6.55 9.45
N PHE A 48 -3.64 5.84 9.14
CA PHE A 48 -4.42 6.12 7.93
C PHE A 48 -5.06 7.51 7.95
N GLU A 49 -5.58 7.97 9.09
CA GLU A 49 -6.08 9.35 9.26
C GLU A 49 -4.98 10.38 9.00
N HIS A 50 -3.73 10.11 9.42
CA HIS A 50 -2.60 10.97 9.09
C HIS A 50 -2.24 10.94 7.60
N LEU A 51 -2.34 9.79 6.92
CA LEU A 51 -2.11 9.73 5.48
C LEU A 51 -3.15 10.56 4.70
N ASP A 52 -4.41 10.52 5.14
CA ASP A 52 -5.48 11.31 4.56
C ASP A 52 -5.23 12.81 4.76
N GLN A 53 -4.93 13.23 5.99
CA GLN A 53 -4.86 14.64 6.37
C GLN A 53 -3.53 15.32 6.03
N GLN A 54 -2.40 14.60 6.11
CA GLN A 54 -1.06 15.19 6.02
C GLN A 54 -0.25 14.74 4.80
N PHE A 55 -0.69 13.70 4.09
CA PHE A 55 0.00 13.16 2.92
C PHE A 55 -0.86 13.28 1.66
N GLY A 56 -1.72 14.29 1.61
CA GLY A 56 -2.42 14.75 0.41
C GLY A 56 -1.69 15.86 -0.33
N PRO A 57 -2.11 16.15 -1.58
CA PRO A 57 -1.58 17.29 -2.31
C PRO A 57 -2.05 18.59 -1.65
N VAL A 58 -1.23 19.64 -1.71
CA VAL A 58 -1.57 20.95 -1.15
C VAL A 58 -2.59 21.63 -2.08
N PRO A 59 -3.85 21.89 -1.66
CA PRO A 59 -4.89 22.36 -2.58
C PRO A 59 -4.57 23.69 -3.27
N ALA A 60 -3.87 24.59 -2.57
CA ALA A 60 -3.45 25.87 -3.12
C ALA A 60 -2.43 25.70 -4.26
N ASP A 61 -1.48 24.78 -4.12
CA ASP A 61 -0.46 24.50 -5.13
C ASP A 61 -1.08 23.82 -6.36
N VAL A 62 -2.02 22.88 -6.13
CA VAL A 62 -2.78 22.24 -7.22
C VAL A 62 -3.60 23.27 -8.00
N LEU A 63 -4.29 24.19 -7.31
CA LEU A 63 -5.07 25.25 -7.96
C LEU A 63 -4.16 26.16 -8.79
N ALA A 64 -3.02 26.59 -8.25
CA ALA A 64 -2.08 27.43 -8.96
C ALA A 64 -1.53 26.75 -10.22
N ALA A 65 -1.16 25.46 -10.12
CA ALA A 65 -0.70 24.68 -11.26
C ALA A 65 -1.81 24.50 -12.32
N ALA A 66 -3.05 24.27 -11.88
CA ALA A 66 -4.20 24.11 -12.77
C ALA A 66 -4.52 25.42 -13.53
N GLN A 67 -4.50 26.56 -12.83
CA GLN A 67 -4.67 27.87 -13.45
C GLN A 67 -3.58 28.16 -14.48
N ARG A 68 -2.32 27.79 -14.17
CA ARG A 68 -1.21 27.93 -15.11
C ARG A 68 -1.37 27.06 -16.35
N TYR A 69 -1.79 25.81 -16.19
CA TYR A 69 -2.09 24.93 -17.33
C TYR A 69 -3.24 25.46 -18.18
N ALA A 70 -4.29 26.01 -17.56
CA ALA A 70 -5.42 26.62 -18.28
C ALA A 70 -5.01 27.85 -19.08
N ALA A 71 -4.09 28.68 -18.55
CA ALA A 71 -3.56 29.85 -19.25
C ALA A 71 -2.58 29.48 -20.38
N GLU A 72 -1.73 28.47 -20.14
CA GLU A 72 -0.67 28.03 -21.05
C GLU A 72 -0.70 26.49 -21.16
N PRO A 73 -1.51 25.90 -22.07
CA PRO A 73 -1.71 24.45 -22.13
C PRO A 73 -0.56 23.76 -22.87
N THR A 74 0.61 23.70 -22.23
CA THR A 74 1.81 23.05 -22.74
C THR A 74 2.06 21.72 -22.06
N VAL A 75 2.94 20.90 -22.63
CA VAL A 75 3.41 19.66 -21.98
C VAL A 75 4.02 19.96 -20.61
N GLN A 76 4.80 21.04 -20.48
CA GLN A 76 5.48 21.39 -19.23
C GLN A 76 4.50 21.76 -18.11
N THR A 77 3.47 22.56 -18.43
CA THR A 77 2.47 22.95 -17.44
C THR A 77 1.54 21.80 -17.06
N LEU A 78 1.25 20.88 -17.98
CA LEU A 78 0.51 19.65 -17.67
C LEU A 78 1.33 18.68 -16.79
N MET A 79 2.62 18.50 -17.09
CA MET A 79 3.53 17.68 -16.28
C MET A 79 3.59 18.22 -14.85
N HIS A 80 3.79 19.54 -14.70
CA HIS A 80 3.84 20.16 -13.39
C HIS A 80 2.53 20.02 -12.61
N LEU A 81 1.37 20.21 -13.26
CA LEU A 81 0.07 19.96 -12.63
C LEU A 81 -0.06 18.52 -12.15
N THR A 82 0.36 17.55 -12.97
CA THR A 82 0.30 16.13 -12.63
C THR A 82 1.20 15.81 -11.42
N GLU A 83 2.42 16.33 -11.40
CA GLU A 83 3.37 16.16 -10.30
C GLU A 83 2.85 16.75 -8.98
N VAL A 84 2.28 17.96 -9.01
CA VAL A 84 1.77 18.63 -7.81
C VAL A 84 0.46 18.03 -7.31
N ALA A 85 -0.36 17.49 -8.22
CA ALA A 85 -1.61 16.82 -7.87
C ALA A 85 -1.39 15.41 -7.29
N GLU A 86 -0.23 14.79 -7.51
CA GLU A 86 0.07 13.48 -6.95
C GLU A 86 0.23 13.55 -5.42
N PRO A 87 -0.59 12.79 -4.65
CA PRO A 87 -0.46 12.77 -3.20
C PRO A 87 0.88 12.19 -2.73
N PRO A 88 1.59 12.82 -1.77
CA PRO A 88 2.84 12.29 -1.20
C PRO A 88 2.74 10.85 -0.66
N ARG A 89 1.53 10.40 -0.26
CA ARG A 89 1.27 9.02 0.14
C ARG A 89 1.52 8.01 -0.98
N GLN A 90 1.33 8.35 -2.26
CA GLN A 90 1.66 7.43 -3.35
C GLN A 90 3.17 7.16 -3.43
N GLU A 91 3.98 8.21 -3.31
CA GLU A 91 5.44 8.06 -3.27
C GLU A 91 5.91 7.30 -2.03
N LEU A 92 5.26 7.51 -0.88
CA LEU A 92 5.54 6.73 0.34
C LEU A 92 5.33 5.23 0.09
N LEU A 93 4.20 4.85 -0.51
CA LEU A 93 3.88 3.46 -0.83
C LEU A 93 4.88 2.87 -1.84
N ARG A 94 5.25 3.62 -2.90
CA ARG A 94 6.29 3.18 -3.84
C ARG A 94 7.63 2.94 -3.15
N ARG A 95 8.03 3.81 -2.21
CA ARG A 95 9.27 3.64 -1.44
C ARG A 95 9.22 2.45 -0.49
N LEU A 96 8.10 2.24 0.20
CA LEU A 96 7.90 1.06 1.04
C LEU A 96 8.01 -0.24 0.21
N ASN A 97 7.48 -0.23 -1.02
CA ASN A 97 7.51 -1.37 -1.92
C ASN A 97 8.92 -1.76 -2.40
N ARG A 98 9.91 -0.87 -2.28
CA ARG A 98 11.32 -1.17 -2.65
C ARG A 98 12.02 -2.09 -1.65
N ALA A 99 11.51 -2.23 -0.42
CA ALA A 99 12.13 -3.10 0.58
C ALA A 99 11.68 -4.56 0.44
N PRO A 100 12.54 -5.52 0.85
CA PRO A 100 12.11 -6.90 1.04
C PRO A 100 10.87 -6.97 1.94
N GLY A 101 9.82 -7.64 1.47
CA GLY A 101 8.53 -7.74 2.17
C GLY A 101 7.61 -6.50 2.04
N GLY A 102 8.04 -5.45 1.33
CA GLY A 102 7.28 -4.22 1.16
C GLY A 102 5.92 -4.42 0.50
N THR A 103 5.84 -5.21 -0.56
CA THR A 103 4.56 -5.51 -1.23
C THR A 103 3.58 -6.22 -0.29
N ALA A 104 4.06 -7.22 0.46
CA ALA A 104 3.24 -7.96 1.43
C ALA A 104 2.73 -7.03 2.54
N LEU A 105 3.57 -6.11 3.03
CA LEU A 105 3.19 -5.08 3.99
C LEU A 105 2.07 -4.19 3.44
N ILE A 106 2.19 -3.71 2.20
CA ILE A 106 1.20 -2.81 1.58
C ILE A 106 -0.13 -3.55 1.37
N VAL A 107 -0.10 -4.82 0.97
CA VAL A 107 -1.30 -5.65 0.88
C VAL A 107 -1.95 -5.85 2.26
N GLN A 108 -1.14 -6.09 3.30
CA GLN A 108 -1.64 -6.18 4.68
C GLN A 108 -2.25 -4.86 5.17
N MET A 109 -1.61 -3.73 4.90
CA MET A 109 -2.13 -2.39 5.19
C MET A 109 -3.48 -2.17 4.51
N ARG A 110 -3.57 -2.45 3.21
CA ARG A 110 -4.83 -2.29 2.46
C ARG A 110 -5.94 -3.19 3.01
N ARG A 111 -5.62 -4.43 3.38
CA ARG A 111 -6.60 -5.33 4.02
C ARG A 111 -7.18 -4.72 5.30
N GLN A 112 -6.33 -4.12 6.14
CA GLN A 112 -6.80 -3.46 7.37
C GLN A 112 -7.61 -2.20 7.06
N LEU A 113 -7.17 -1.39 6.10
CA LEU A 113 -7.89 -0.20 5.64
C LEU A 113 -9.30 -0.55 5.13
N LEU A 114 -9.42 -1.58 4.30
CA LEU A 114 -10.72 -2.04 3.78
C LEU A 114 -11.68 -2.49 4.89
N ARG A 115 -11.16 -3.07 5.98
CA ARG A 115 -11.98 -3.45 7.15
C ARG A 115 -12.52 -2.25 7.92
N MET A 116 -11.75 -1.16 7.96
CA MET A 116 -12.09 0.08 8.68
C MET A 116 -12.98 1.02 7.85
N LEU A 117 -12.92 0.91 6.51
CA LEU A 117 -13.57 1.84 5.59
C LEU A 117 -15.08 2.05 5.83
N PRO A 118 -15.88 1.01 6.17
CA PRO A 118 -17.31 1.20 6.45
C PRO A 118 -17.58 2.14 7.63
N GLN A 119 -16.72 2.15 8.65
CA GLN A 119 -16.85 3.03 9.82
C GLN A 119 -16.13 4.37 9.61
N HIS A 120 -15.16 4.43 8.70
CA HIS A 120 -14.31 5.60 8.45
C HIS A 120 -14.28 5.97 6.94
N PRO A 121 -15.41 6.39 6.35
CA PRO A 121 -15.53 6.61 4.91
C PRO A 121 -14.65 7.76 4.38
N HIS A 122 -14.19 8.66 5.24
CA HIS A 122 -13.24 9.71 4.87
C HIS A 122 -11.91 9.15 4.35
N LEU A 123 -11.54 7.92 4.73
CA LEU A 123 -10.31 7.25 4.27
C LEU A 123 -10.39 6.72 2.83
N ALA A 124 -11.50 6.96 2.10
CA ALA A 124 -11.67 6.49 0.71
C ALA A 124 -10.58 7.03 -0.23
N ALA A 125 -10.11 8.26 -0.03
CA ALA A 125 -9.02 8.82 -0.83
C ALA A 125 -7.70 8.06 -0.62
N VAL A 126 -7.44 7.61 0.61
CA VAL A 126 -6.26 6.76 0.91
C VAL A 126 -6.41 5.41 0.23
N GLU A 127 -7.58 4.77 0.33
CA GLU A 127 -7.83 3.46 -0.31
C GLU A 127 -7.66 3.53 -1.83
N ALA A 128 -8.16 4.59 -2.47
CA ALA A 128 -8.04 4.78 -3.91
C ALA A 128 -6.58 4.78 -4.39
N ASP A 129 -5.66 5.38 -3.61
CA ASP A 129 -4.24 5.39 -3.94
C ASP A 129 -3.57 4.03 -3.73
N PHE A 130 -3.98 3.28 -2.69
CA PHE A 130 -3.56 1.88 -2.53
C PHE A 130 -4.03 1.03 -3.71
N PHE A 131 -5.28 1.18 -4.13
CA PHE A 131 -5.83 0.47 -5.29
C PHE A 131 -5.08 0.83 -6.56
N HIS A 132 -4.89 2.12 -6.85
CA HIS A 132 -4.18 2.60 -8.03
C HIS A 132 -2.79 1.94 -8.18
N LEU A 133 -1.99 1.96 -7.11
CA LEU A 133 -0.63 1.41 -7.13
C LEU A 133 -0.64 -0.13 -7.24
N LEU A 134 -1.49 -0.81 -6.47
CA LEU A 134 -1.57 -2.27 -6.53
C LEU A 134 -2.06 -2.76 -7.89
N SER A 135 -3.03 -2.08 -8.51
CA SER A 135 -3.48 -2.39 -9.87
C SER A 135 -2.37 -2.24 -10.91
N SER A 136 -1.46 -1.28 -10.71
CA SER A 136 -0.28 -1.12 -11.57
C SER A 136 0.77 -2.21 -11.34
N TRP A 137 1.02 -2.59 -10.08
CA TRP A 137 2.04 -3.59 -9.73
C TRP A 137 1.61 -5.03 -10.02
N PHE A 138 0.34 -5.36 -9.74
CA PHE A 138 -0.27 -6.67 -10.04
C PHE A 138 -0.86 -6.69 -11.45
N ASN A 139 -0.11 -6.19 -12.42
CA ASN A 139 -0.50 -6.22 -13.82
C ASN A 139 -0.49 -7.68 -14.33
N PRO A 140 -1.54 -8.15 -15.03
CA PRO A 140 -1.60 -9.49 -15.61
C PRO A 140 -0.37 -9.89 -16.45
N GLY A 141 0.31 -8.94 -17.09
CA GLY A 141 1.52 -9.21 -17.87
C GLY A 141 2.72 -9.71 -17.03
N PHE A 142 2.68 -9.56 -15.71
CA PHE A 142 3.69 -10.08 -14.77
C PHE A 142 3.22 -11.32 -14.00
N LEU A 143 1.97 -11.74 -14.19
CA LEU A 143 1.44 -12.93 -13.54
C LEU A 143 1.82 -14.17 -14.36
N GLN A 144 2.37 -15.16 -13.67
CA GLN A 144 2.68 -16.45 -14.27
C GLN A 144 1.62 -17.46 -13.83
N MET A 145 1.00 -18.12 -14.80
CA MET A 145 0.14 -19.26 -14.51
C MET A 145 1.02 -20.45 -14.15
N GLN A 146 0.81 -21.00 -12.95
CA GLN A 146 1.45 -22.24 -12.52
C GLN A 146 0.38 -23.29 -12.27
N LYS A 147 0.62 -24.49 -12.78
CA LYS A 147 -0.20 -25.65 -12.43
C LYS A 147 0.10 -26.01 -10.97
N VAL A 148 -0.95 -26.07 -10.16
CA VAL A 148 -0.88 -26.65 -8.82
C VAL A 148 -1.38 -28.08 -8.89
N ASP A 149 -0.61 -28.99 -8.32
CA ASP A 149 -0.96 -30.40 -8.15
C ASP A 149 -0.43 -30.93 -6.81
N TRP A 150 -0.66 -32.21 -6.52
CA TRP A 150 -0.26 -32.82 -5.25
C TRP A 150 1.26 -32.80 -4.98
N ASN A 151 2.10 -32.57 -5.99
CA ASN A 151 3.55 -32.45 -5.83
C ASN A 151 4.00 -31.01 -5.54
N SER A 152 3.06 -30.04 -5.53
CA SER A 152 3.35 -28.66 -5.17
C SER A 152 3.80 -28.55 -3.70
N PRO A 153 4.61 -27.53 -3.33
CA PRO A 153 5.07 -27.37 -1.96
C PRO A 153 3.91 -27.33 -0.97
N ALA A 154 4.01 -28.07 0.14
CA ALA A 154 2.94 -28.16 1.15
C ALA A 154 2.48 -26.78 1.64
N GLN A 155 3.38 -25.81 1.76
CA GLN A 155 3.03 -24.43 2.14
C GLN A 155 2.07 -23.76 1.14
N LEU A 156 2.23 -24.01 -0.16
CA LEU A 156 1.30 -23.49 -1.19
C LEU A 156 -0.06 -24.18 -1.08
N LEU A 157 -0.05 -25.50 -0.85
CA LEU A 157 -1.26 -26.29 -0.67
C LEU A 157 -2.07 -25.86 0.58
N GLU A 158 -1.39 -25.55 1.68
CA GLU A 158 -2.01 -24.95 2.87
C GLU A 158 -2.61 -23.58 2.57
N GLN A 159 -1.91 -22.73 1.82
CA GLN A 159 -2.44 -21.43 1.43
C GLN A 159 -3.72 -21.55 0.59
N ILE A 160 -3.77 -22.50 -0.35
CA ILE A 160 -4.97 -22.78 -1.15
C ILE A 160 -6.11 -23.25 -0.25
N SER A 161 -5.84 -24.21 0.64
CA SER A 161 -6.84 -24.71 1.59
C SER A 161 -7.42 -23.60 2.46
N GLN A 162 -6.59 -22.70 2.98
CA GLN A 162 -7.01 -21.58 3.83
C GLN A 162 -7.83 -20.51 3.10
N HIS A 163 -7.66 -20.35 1.79
CA HIS A 163 -8.28 -19.29 1.01
C HIS A 163 -9.37 -19.79 0.04
N GLU A 164 -9.75 -21.06 0.14
CA GLU A 164 -10.84 -21.65 -0.64
C GLU A 164 -12.19 -21.07 -0.20
N ALA A 165 -12.75 -20.20 -1.04
CA ALA A 165 -13.94 -19.42 -0.72
C ALA A 165 -15.25 -20.08 -1.23
N VAL A 166 -15.18 -21.13 -2.06
CA VAL A 166 -16.36 -21.76 -2.66
C VAL A 166 -16.79 -22.97 -1.83
N HIS A 167 -15.87 -23.89 -1.56
CA HIS A 167 -16.13 -25.10 -0.77
C HIS A 167 -15.00 -25.32 0.23
N ALA A 168 -15.28 -25.14 1.53
CA ALA A 168 -14.29 -25.41 2.57
C ALA A 168 -13.58 -26.78 2.33
N ILE A 169 -12.27 -26.79 2.50
CA ILE A 169 -11.45 -28.01 2.41
C ILE A 169 -11.29 -28.53 3.83
N ASP A 170 -11.95 -29.65 4.13
CA ASP A 170 -12.02 -30.22 5.48
C ASP A 170 -10.71 -30.91 5.92
N GLY A 171 -9.73 -31.03 5.02
CA GLY A 171 -8.41 -31.59 5.31
C GLY A 171 -7.59 -31.96 4.08
N TRP A 172 -6.40 -32.51 4.32
CA TRP A 172 -5.44 -32.88 3.26
C TRP A 172 -5.96 -33.92 2.27
N ASP A 173 -6.76 -34.88 2.73
CA ASP A 173 -7.37 -35.87 1.84
C ASP A 173 -8.40 -35.24 0.89
N ASP A 174 -9.13 -34.23 1.37
CA ASP A 174 -10.07 -33.51 0.52
C ASP A 174 -9.35 -32.64 -0.51
N LEU A 175 -8.27 -31.95 -0.10
CA LEU A 175 -7.41 -31.22 -1.01
C LEU A 175 -6.84 -32.12 -2.10
N ARG A 176 -6.35 -33.32 -1.73
CA ARG A 176 -5.80 -34.30 -2.68
C ARG A 176 -6.79 -34.75 -3.74
N ARG A 177 -8.08 -34.84 -3.40
CA ARG A 177 -9.13 -35.23 -4.35
C ARG A 177 -9.48 -34.14 -5.36
N ARG A 178 -9.16 -32.87 -5.05
CA ARG A 178 -9.50 -31.69 -5.88
C ARG A 178 -8.36 -31.24 -6.81
N LEU A 179 -7.15 -31.72 -6.57
CA LEU A 179 -5.93 -31.44 -7.35
C LEU A 179 -5.63 -32.57 -8.35
#